data_AF-A0A6L9Z4U0-F1
#
_entry.id   AF-A0A6L9Z4U0-F1
#
_cell.length_a   1.000
_cell.length_b   1.000
_cell.length_c   1.000
_cell.angle_alpha   90.00
_cell.angle_beta   90.00
_cell.angle_gamma   90.00
#
_symmetry.space_group_name_H-M   'P 1'
#
loop_
_entity.id
_entity.type
_entity.pdbx_description
1 polymer ?
#
loop_
_entity_poly.entity_id
_entity_poly.type
_entity_poly.pdbx_seq_one_letter_code
_entity_poly.pdbx_strand_id
1 'polypeptide(L)'
;DDYGWLKVETYLLAQHGDCLGTTQLIHNLRPQHVIFVHGSPTYLADLAGLEELQNRYHLHTPAAGTLVELPIGETFIRPALPTETNYEGELHELDTLVYITLSRAIATDPRWQNFADTGLVEARWQGEELVLRGLSQRELLKQGGKAKIPINIECCGNCLYQRGQRCWNPASALYGFKVTLEGYCPVFERIEPLE
;
A
#
# COMPACT_ATOMS: atom_id res chain seq x y z
N ASP A 1 -4.78 -19.58 57.00
CA ASP A 1 -5.13 -20.26 55.75
C ASP A 1 -4.92 -19.29 54.59
N ASP A 2 -3.72 -19.32 54.02
CA ASP A 2 -3.29 -18.40 52.96
C ASP A 2 -3.44 -19.12 51.61
N TYR A 3 -4.60 -18.94 50.99
CA TYR A 3 -4.90 -19.55 49.69
C TYR A 3 -4.29 -18.66 48.59
N GLY A 4 -3.11 -19.05 48.09
CA GLY A 4 -2.47 -18.40 46.96
C GLY A 4 -3.27 -18.59 45.66
N TRP A 5 -3.50 -17.50 44.93
CA TRP A 5 -4.18 -17.52 43.64
C TRP A 5 -3.21 -17.97 42.54
N LEU A 6 -3.54 -19.07 41.85
CA LEU A 6 -2.79 -19.56 40.71
C LEU A 6 -3.32 -18.91 39.44
N LYS A 7 -2.53 -18.04 38.80
CA LYS A 7 -2.88 -17.47 37.49
C LYS A 7 -2.34 -18.38 36.39
N VAL A 8 -3.23 -19.07 35.70
CA VAL A 8 -2.90 -19.92 34.54
C VAL A 8 -3.19 -19.12 33.27
N GLU A 9 -2.20 -18.97 32.41
CA GLU A 9 -2.34 -18.37 31.08
C GLU A 9 -2.09 -19.45 30.03
N THR A 10 -3.01 -19.53 29.06
CA THR A 10 -2.92 -20.51 27.96
C THR A 10 -2.22 -19.87 26.78
N TYR A 11 -1.03 -20.36 26.45
CA TYR A 11 -0.31 -19.97 25.24
C TYR A 11 -0.68 -20.92 24.10
N LEU A 12 -1.19 -20.37 23.00
CA LEU A 12 -1.58 -21.13 21.82
C LEU A 12 -0.47 -20.97 20.77
N LEU A 13 0.39 -21.99 20.63
CA LEU A 13 1.34 -22.05 19.52
C LEU A 13 0.61 -22.54 18.27
N ALA A 14 0.55 -21.70 17.24
CA ALA A 14 0.09 -22.13 15.94
C ALA A 14 1.10 -23.13 15.33
N GLN A 15 0.58 -24.19 14.71
CA GLN A 15 1.40 -25.17 13.98
C GLN A 15 1.78 -24.68 12.57
N HIS A 16 1.20 -23.56 12.11
CA HIS A 16 1.42 -22.98 10.79
C HIS A 16 2.08 -21.60 10.91
N GLY A 17 2.88 -21.25 9.91
CA GLY A 17 3.41 -19.91 9.76
C GLY A 17 2.28 -18.90 9.56
N ASP A 18 2.50 -17.69 10.05
CA ASP A 18 1.62 -16.56 9.80
C ASP A 18 1.79 -16.03 8.36
N CYS A 19 0.95 -15.06 8.00
CA CYS A 19 0.99 -14.40 6.70
C CYS A 19 2.38 -13.78 6.44
N LEU A 20 2.97 -13.13 7.45
CA LEU A 20 4.28 -12.49 7.35
C LEU A 20 5.41 -13.50 7.14
N GLY A 21 5.43 -14.60 7.90
CA GLY A 21 6.43 -15.65 7.72
C GLY A 21 6.33 -16.32 6.35
N THR A 22 5.09 -16.53 5.87
CA THR A 22 4.84 -17.17 4.56
C THR A 22 5.25 -16.26 3.40
N THR A 23 4.87 -14.98 3.44
CA THR A 23 5.29 -13.97 2.43
C THR A 23 6.81 -13.79 2.42
N GLN A 24 7.43 -13.71 3.60
CA GLN A 24 8.89 -13.62 3.73
C GLN A 24 9.60 -14.84 3.12
N LEU A 25 9.07 -16.05 3.34
CA LEU A 25 9.61 -17.27 2.75
C LEU A 25 9.53 -17.22 1.21
N ILE A 26 8.38 -16.80 0.66
CA ILE A 26 8.19 -16.65 -0.78
C ILE A 26 9.19 -15.63 -1.35
N HIS A 27 9.37 -14.50 -0.68
CA HIS A 27 10.33 -13.47 -1.09
C HIS A 27 11.79 -13.93 -1.04
N ASN A 28 12.13 -14.82 -0.10
CA ASN A 28 13.47 -15.39 0.02
C ASN A 28 13.76 -16.41 -1.09
N LEU A 29 12.79 -17.27 -1.41
CA LEU A 29 12.94 -18.32 -2.43
C LEU A 29 12.81 -17.79 -3.86
N ARG A 30 12.04 -16.71 -4.05
CA ARG A 30 11.75 -16.09 -5.36
C ARG A 30 11.29 -17.10 -6.43
N PRO A 31 10.28 -17.94 -6.13
CA PRO A 31 9.76 -18.89 -7.11
C PRO A 31 9.04 -18.17 -8.25
N GLN A 32 8.87 -18.81 -9.40
CA GLN A 32 8.03 -18.27 -10.49
C GLN A 32 6.54 -18.49 -10.22
N HIS A 33 6.20 -19.68 -9.74
CA HIS A 33 4.83 -20.09 -9.40
C HIS A 33 4.74 -20.43 -7.92
N VAL A 34 3.68 -19.97 -7.26
CA VAL A 34 3.33 -20.31 -5.88
C VAL A 34 1.96 -20.96 -5.88
N ILE A 35 1.87 -22.19 -5.38
CA ILE A 35 0.60 -22.87 -5.19
C ILE A 35 0.30 -22.88 -3.70
N PHE A 36 -0.79 -22.24 -3.32
CA PHE A 36 -1.30 -22.28 -1.95
C PHE A 36 -2.19 -23.50 -1.76
N VAL A 37 -1.87 -24.29 -0.74
CA VAL A 37 -2.59 -25.51 -0.36
C VAL A 37 -2.80 -25.51 1.15
N HIS A 38 -3.64 -26.43 1.63
CA HIS A 38 -3.79 -26.70 3.07
C HIS A 38 -4.28 -25.49 3.89
N GLY A 39 -5.37 -24.86 3.44
CA GLY A 39 -6.05 -23.77 4.15
C GLY A 39 -7.51 -23.65 3.71
N SER A 40 -8.31 -22.85 4.42
CA SER A 40 -9.66 -22.54 3.93
C SER A 40 -9.55 -21.72 2.63
N PRO A 41 -10.47 -21.89 1.67
CA PRO A 41 -10.43 -21.13 0.42
C PRO A 41 -10.37 -19.62 0.62
N THR A 42 -11.03 -19.11 1.66
CA THR A 42 -11.00 -17.68 2.03
C THR A 42 -9.61 -17.22 2.44
N TYR A 43 -8.93 -17.94 3.35
CA TYR A 43 -7.57 -17.56 3.77
C TYR A 43 -6.55 -17.69 2.64
N LEU A 44 -6.70 -18.70 1.78
CA LEU A 44 -5.84 -18.86 0.62
C LEU A 44 -6.07 -17.73 -0.41
N ALA A 45 -7.32 -17.31 -0.60
CA ALA A 45 -7.66 -16.19 -1.47
C ALA A 45 -7.14 -14.86 -0.90
N ASP A 46 -7.21 -14.64 0.42
CA ASP A 46 -6.68 -13.45 1.07
C ASP A 46 -5.16 -13.35 0.90
N LEU A 47 -4.44 -14.47 1.09
CA LEU A 47 -2.99 -14.54 0.90
C LEU A 47 -2.59 -14.36 -0.57
N ALA A 48 -3.33 -14.98 -1.51
CA ALA A 48 -3.15 -14.76 -2.94
C ALA A 48 -3.57 -13.35 -3.40
N GLY A 49 -4.38 -12.66 -2.59
CA GLY A 49 -4.87 -11.31 -2.79
C GLY A 49 -3.85 -10.21 -2.54
N LEU A 50 -2.73 -10.53 -1.89
CA LEU A 50 -1.72 -9.55 -1.51
C LEU A 50 -1.01 -8.96 -2.72
N GLU A 51 -1.10 -7.63 -2.89
CA GLU A 51 -0.49 -6.91 -4.01
C GLU A 51 1.02 -7.17 -4.14
N GLU A 52 1.74 -7.31 -3.01
CA GLU A 52 3.18 -7.60 -2.99
C GLU A 52 3.55 -8.95 -3.60
N LEU A 53 2.63 -9.92 -3.56
CA LEU A 53 2.80 -11.24 -4.16
C LEU A 53 2.30 -11.26 -5.60
N GLN A 54 1.12 -10.68 -5.87
CA GLN A 54 0.51 -10.66 -7.21
C GLN A 54 1.39 -9.96 -8.26
N ASN A 55 2.05 -8.87 -7.84
CA ASN A 55 2.90 -8.10 -8.74
C ASN A 55 4.20 -8.82 -9.14
N ARG A 56 4.55 -9.93 -8.47
CA ARG A 56 5.86 -10.58 -8.58
C ARG A 56 5.82 -12.06 -8.90
N TYR A 57 4.74 -12.76 -8.57
CA TYR A 57 4.66 -14.22 -8.65
C TYR A 57 3.35 -14.67 -9.27
N HIS A 58 3.37 -15.80 -9.97
CA HIS A 58 2.15 -16.46 -10.43
C HIS A 58 1.54 -17.27 -9.28
N LEU A 59 0.49 -16.73 -8.68
CA LEU A 59 -0.18 -17.34 -7.52
C LEU A 59 -1.33 -18.23 -7.98
N HIS A 60 -1.45 -19.41 -7.37
CA HIS A 60 -2.47 -20.40 -7.68
C HIS A 60 -3.15 -20.88 -6.40
N THR A 61 -4.48 -20.93 -6.41
CA THR A 61 -5.31 -21.47 -5.33
C THR A 61 -6.25 -22.55 -5.86
N PRO A 62 -5.73 -23.66 -6.41
CA PRO A 62 -6.56 -24.69 -7.03
C PRO A 62 -7.42 -25.43 -6.00
N ALA A 63 -8.64 -25.78 -6.40
CA ALA A 63 -9.45 -26.72 -5.63
C ALA A 63 -8.86 -28.13 -5.72
N ALA A 64 -9.13 -28.97 -4.71
CA ALA A 64 -8.68 -30.36 -4.71
C ALA A 64 -9.14 -31.10 -5.98
N GLY A 65 -8.21 -31.78 -6.66
CA GLY A 65 -8.48 -32.48 -7.91
C GLY A 65 -8.40 -31.62 -9.18
N THR A 66 -8.11 -30.32 -9.07
CA THR A 66 -7.91 -29.44 -10.22
C THR A 66 -6.52 -29.67 -10.81
N LEU A 67 -6.44 -29.93 -12.11
CA LEU A 67 -5.17 -29.97 -12.84
C LEU A 67 -4.62 -28.54 -12.96
N VAL A 68 -3.39 -28.32 -12.50
CA VAL A 68 -2.67 -27.05 -12.65
C VAL A 68 -1.49 -27.28 -13.59
N GLU A 69 -1.49 -26.56 -14.70
CA GLU A 69 -0.36 -26.56 -15.63
C GLU A 69 0.66 -25.51 -15.18
N LEU A 70 1.89 -25.96 -14.94
CA LEU A 70 3.03 -25.11 -14.59
C LEU A 70 4.01 -25.11 -15.77
N PRO A 71 3.92 -24.14 -16.70
CA PRO A 71 4.86 -24.07 -17.82
C PRO A 71 6.25 -23.70 -17.29
N ILE A 72 7.11 -24.70 -17.12
CA ILE A 72 8.51 -24.49 -16.72
C ILE A 72 9.30 -24.11 -17.96
N GLY A 73 9.78 -22.87 -18.04
CA GLY A 73 10.77 -22.46 -19.04
C GLY A 73 10.25 -21.68 -20.24
N GLU A 74 8.97 -21.32 -20.31
CA GLU A 74 8.52 -20.31 -21.28
C GLU A 74 8.91 -18.93 -20.76
N THR A 75 9.99 -18.41 -21.36
CA THR A 75 10.51 -17.04 -21.33
C THR A 75 9.71 -16.05 -20.49
N PHE A 76 10.36 -15.56 -19.43
CA PHE A 76 10.06 -14.35 -18.68
C PHE A 76 9.49 -13.25 -19.59
N ILE A 77 8.16 -13.13 -19.72
CA ILE A 77 7.55 -11.90 -20.22
C ILE A 77 7.64 -10.94 -19.04
N ARG A 78 8.84 -10.37 -18.85
CA ARG A 78 8.92 -9.06 -18.23
C ARG A 78 7.95 -8.21 -19.04
N PRO A 79 6.92 -7.57 -18.46
CA PRO A 79 6.21 -6.53 -19.21
C PRO A 79 7.32 -5.66 -19.80
N ALA A 80 7.38 -5.58 -21.12
CA ALA A 80 8.45 -4.86 -21.79
C ALA A 80 8.56 -3.53 -21.07
N LEU A 81 9.76 -3.23 -20.55
CA LEU A 81 10.00 -1.97 -19.86
C LEU A 81 9.35 -0.89 -20.73
N PRO A 82 8.34 -0.16 -20.22
CA PRO A 82 7.61 0.79 -21.03
C PRO A 82 8.67 1.67 -21.68
N THR A 83 8.72 1.66 -23.00
CA THR A 83 9.78 2.35 -23.74
C THR A 83 9.80 3.78 -23.25
N GLU A 84 10.91 4.20 -22.64
CA GLU A 84 11.07 5.55 -22.10
C GLU A 84 10.84 6.53 -23.25
N THR A 85 9.64 7.12 -23.25
CA THR A 85 9.20 8.04 -24.27
C THR A 85 9.54 9.42 -23.73
N ASN A 86 10.73 9.90 -24.06
CA ASN A 86 11.18 11.21 -23.66
C ASN A 86 10.56 12.24 -24.61
N TYR A 87 9.84 13.21 -24.02
CA TYR A 87 9.26 14.31 -24.77
C TYR A 87 10.12 15.56 -24.52
N GLU A 88 10.65 16.11 -25.61
CA GLU A 88 11.37 17.37 -25.55
C GLU A 88 10.40 18.56 -25.43
N GLY A 89 10.85 19.58 -24.72
CA GLY A 89 10.09 20.81 -24.51
C GLY A 89 10.98 21.97 -24.11
N GLU A 90 10.43 23.17 -24.22
CA GLU A 90 11.12 24.40 -23.87
C GLU A 90 10.61 24.94 -22.53
N LEU A 91 11.54 25.41 -21.70
CA LEU A 91 11.28 26.07 -20.43
C LEU A 91 11.38 27.59 -20.63
N HIS A 92 10.28 28.28 -20.35
CA HIS A 92 10.21 29.74 -20.39
C HIS A 92 9.99 30.27 -18.98
N GLU A 93 10.89 31.14 -18.52
CA GLU A 93 10.81 31.79 -17.20
C GLU A 93 10.53 33.29 -17.38
N LEU A 94 9.42 33.75 -16.81
CA LEU A 94 8.94 35.14 -16.90
C LEU A 94 8.59 35.63 -15.50
N ASP A 95 9.43 36.47 -14.91
CA ASP A 95 9.30 37.17 -13.61
C ASP A 95 8.75 36.35 -12.43
N THR A 96 7.48 35.96 -12.46
CA THR A 96 6.78 35.21 -11.41
C THR A 96 6.23 33.86 -11.88
N LEU A 97 6.41 33.50 -13.15
CA LEU A 97 5.78 32.35 -13.80
C LEU A 97 6.80 31.56 -14.62
N VAL A 98 6.70 30.25 -14.53
CA VAL A 98 7.48 29.31 -15.34
C VAL A 98 6.52 28.48 -16.17
N TYR A 99 6.74 28.45 -17.48
CA TYR A 99 5.94 27.68 -18.43
C TYR A 99 6.81 26.63 -19.11
N ILE A 100 6.32 25.40 -19.14
CA ILE A 100 6.93 24.32 -19.92
C ILE A 100 6.05 24.10 -21.14
N THR A 101 6.63 24.20 -22.32
CA THR A 101 5.96 23.89 -23.58
C THR A 101 6.47 22.55 -24.09
N LEU A 102 5.57 21.57 -24.21
CA LEU A 102 5.89 20.23 -24.69
C LEU A 102 5.41 20.04 -26.12
N SER A 103 6.12 19.22 -26.91
CA SER A 103 5.69 18.87 -28.27
C SER A 103 4.30 18.24 -28.29
N ARG A 104 3.50 18.55 -29.32
CA ARG A 104 2.15 18.01 -29.51
C ARG A 104 2.10 16.48 -29.63
N ALA A 105 3.24 15.83 -29.90
CA ALA A 105 3.36 14.38 -29.90
C ALA A 105 2.87 13.75 -28.57
N ILE A 106 3.09 14.41 -27.44
CA ILE A 106 2.65 13.90 -26.12
C ILE A 106 1.13 13.77 -26.02
N ALA A 107 0.36 14.64 -26.69
CA ALA A 107 -1.10 14.62 -26.66
C ALA A 107 -1.71 13.44 -27.43
N THR A 108 -0.90 12.74 -28.25
CA THR A 108 -1.33 11.53 -28.95
C THR A 108 -1.16 10.26 -28.10
N ASP A 109 -0.43 10.35 -26.98
CA ASP A 109 -0.24 9.25 -26.05
C ASP A 109 -1.54 9.04 -25.23
N PRO A 110 -2.09 7.81 -25.16
CA PRO A 110 -3.28 7.52 -24.36
C PRO A 110 -3.15 7.93 -22.88
N ARG A 111 -1.92 7.90 -22.32
CA ARG A 111 -1.64 8.32 -20.94
C ARG A 111 -1.92 9.80 -20.70
N TRP A 112 -1.85 10.63 -21.75
CA TRP A 112 -2.12 12.06 -21.69
C TRP A 112 -3.54 12.38 -21.22
N GLN A 113 -4.53 11.55 -21.59
CA GLN A 113 -5.91 11.76 -21.16
C GLN A 113 -6.06 11.72 -19.65
N ASN A 114 -5.45 10.72 -19.00
CA ASN A 114 -5.46 10.59 -17.55
C ASN A 114 -4.63 11.68 -16.87
N PHE A 115 -3.52 12.10 -17.49
CA PHE A 115 -2.67 13.17 -16.98
C PHE A 115 -3.36 14.54 -17.01
N ALA A 116 -4.12 14.82 -18.07
CA ALA A 116 -4.77 16.11 -18.30
C ALA A 116 -6.23 16.16 -17.82
N ASP A 117 -6.76 15.08 -17.26
CA ASP A 117 -8.19 14.90 -16.91
C ASP A 117 -8.78 16.08 -16.12
N THR A 118 -8.04 16.60 -15.14
CA THR A 118 -8.48 17.74 -14.30
C THR A 118 -7.92 19.09 -14.76
N GLY A 119 -7.00 19.10 -15.74
CA GLY A 119 -6.23 20.28 -16.12
C GLY A 119 -5.25 20.77 -15.05
N LEU A 120 -5.07 20.05 -13.94
CA LEU A 120 -4.17 20.40 -12.86
C LEU A 120 -3.04 19.39 -12.74
N VAL A 121 -1.83 19.89 -12.51
CA VAL A 121 -0.61 19.10 -12.42
C VAL A 121 0.19 19.48 -11.18
N GLU A 122 0.85 18.50 -10.58
CA GLU A 122 1.81 18.63 -9.51
C GLU A 122 3.22 18.47 -10.08
N ALA A 123 4.13 19.37 -9.68
CA ALA A 123 5.54 19.31 -10.03
C ALA A 123 6.36 19.06 -8.76
N ARG A 124 7.20 18.01 -8.75
CA ARG A 124 8.10 17.72 -7.63
C ARG A 124 9.47 17.26 -8.09
N TRP A 125 10.49 17.61 -7.33
CA TRP A 125 11.85 17.10 -7.53
C TRP A 125 12.01 15.67 -7.01
N GLN A 126 12.70 14.84 -7.78
CA GLN A 126 13.18 13.52 -7.40
C GLN A 126 14.68 13.43 -7.72
N GLY A 127 15.50 13.77 -6.74
CA GLY A 127 16.92 14.04 -7.02
C GLY A 127 17.03 15.25 -7.95
N GLU A 128 17.68 15.04 -9.11
CA GLU A 128 17.89 16.07 -10.14
C GLU A 128 16.77 16.10 -11.21
N GLU A 129 15.75 15.25 -11.09
CA GLU A 129 14.66 15.16 -12.08
C GLU A 129 13.41 15.89 -11.59
N LEU A 130 12.86 16.80 -12.41
CA LEU A 130 11.55 17.41 -12.17
C LEU A 130 10.46 16.50 -12.73
N VAL A 131 9.67 15.89 -11.84
CA VAL A 131 8.60 14.98 -12.23
C VAL A 131 7.26 15.71 -12.16
N LEU A 132 6.58 15.73 -13.29
CA LEU A 132 5.21 16.24 -13.44
C LEU A 132 4.22 15.08 -13.32
N ARG A 133 3.15 15.30 -12.56
CA ARG A 133 2.07 14.33 -12.36
C ARG A 133 0.71 15.01 -12.45
N GLY A 134 -0.23 14.43 -13.20
CA GLY A 134 -1.62 14.87 -13.20
C GLY A 134 -2.26 14.63 -11.85
N LEU A 135 -3.06 15.59 -11.37
CA LEU A 135 -3.82 15.45 -10.14
C LEU A 135 -5.22 14.93 -10.44
N SER A 136 -5.61 13.81 -9.84
CA SER A 136 -6.98 13.30 -10.02
C SER A 136 -8.00 14.12 -9.18
N GLN A 137 -9.27 14.10 -9.58
CA GLN A 137 -10.34 14.78 -8.83
C GLN A 137 -10.41 14.33 -7.36
N ARG A 138 -10.16 13.04 -7.09
CA ARG A 138 -10.13 12.48 -5.73
C ARG A 138 -8.96 13.04 -4.92
N GLU A 139 -7.82 13.31 -5.55
CA GLU A 139 -6.65 13.91 -4.91
C GLU A 139 -6.83 15.39 -4.67
N LEU A 140 -7.49 16.13 -5.59
CA LEU A 140 -7.86 17.53 -5.35
C LEU A 140 -8.81 17.67 -4.17
N LEU A 141 -9.78 16.75 -4.04
CA LEU A 141 -10.67 16.68 -2.87
C LEU A 141 -9.92 16.30 -1.58
N LYS A 142 -8.85 15.50 -1.67
CA LYS A 142 -7.96 15.16 -0.55
C LYS A 142 -6.93 16.26 -0.24
N GLN A 143 -6.51 17.06 -1.21
CA GLN A 143 -5.56 18.16 -1.04
C GLN A 143 -6.27 19.42 -0.51
N GLY A 144 -7.51 19.68 -0.96
CA GLY A 144 -8.38 20.71 -0.39
C GLY A 144 -8.80 20.42 1.06
N GLY A 145 -8.62 19.19 1.54
CA GLY A 145 -8.83 18.81 2.92
C GLY A 145 -7.65 18.03 3.45
N LYS A 146 -6.65 18.73 4.04
CA LYS A 146 -5.64 18.12 4.92
C LYS A 146 -6.29 16.99 5.74
N ALA A 147 -5.96 15.75 5.35
CA ALA A 147 -6.26 14.49 6.01
C ALA A 147 -7.62 14.40 6.73
N LYS A 148 -8.73 14.22 5.99
CA LYS A 148 -9.89 13.54 6.58
C LYS A 148 -9.70 12.04 6.40
N ILE A 149 -9.06 11.45 7.40
CA ILE A 149 -9.10 10.02 7.69
C ILE A 149 -10.56 9.57 7.62
N PRO A 150 -10.90 8.48 6.89
CA PRO A 150 -12.26 7.96 6.86
C PRO A 150 -12.71 7.71 8.31
N ILE A 151 -13.83 8.33 8.70
CA ILE A 151 -14.39 8.29 10.07
C ILE A 151 -14.64 6.84 10.57
N ASN A 152 -14.65 5.87 9.65
CA ASN A 152 -14.96 4.47 9.90
C ASN A 152 -13.74 3.56 10.02
N ILE A 153 -12.52 4.11 10.12
CA ILE A 153 -11.29 3.34 10.32
C ILE A 153 -10.69 3.68 11.69
N GLU A 154 -10.47 2.65 12.50
CA GLU A 154 -9.83 2.72 13.81
C GLU A 154 -8.30 2.87 13.65
N CYS A 155 -7.82 4.10 13.44
CA CYS A 155 -6.40 4.35 13.19
C CYS A 155 -5.80 5.39 14.14
N CYS A 156 -4.47 5.49 14.18
CA CYS A 156 -3.81 6.41 15.11
C CYS A 156 -4.13 7.88 14.80
N GLY A 157 -4.44 8.25 13.56
CA GLY A 157 -4.69 9.64 13.20
C GLY A 157 -6.04 10.20 13.67
N ASN A 158 -6.98 9.36 14.09
CA ASN A 158 -8.25 9.76 14.73
C ASN A 158 -8.39 9.26 16.18
N CYS A 159 -7.29 8.81 16.79
CA CYS A 159 -7.24 8.25 18.15
C CYS A 159 -6.92 9.34 19.19
N LEU A 160 -7.60 9.33 20.33
CA LEU A 160 -7.41 10.32 21.40
C LEU A 160 -6.03 10.27 22.07
N TYR A 161 -5.35 9.13 21.96
CA TYR A 161 -4.03 8.89 22.54
C TYR A 161 -2.87 9.24 21.61
N GLN A 162 -3.14 9.65 20.36
CA GLN A 162 -2.09 10.10 19.47
C GLN A 162 -1.72 11.55 19.80
N ARG A 163 -0.43 11.80 20.08
CA ARG A 163 0.09 13.17 20.25
C ARG A 163 1.47 13.27 19.64
N GLY A 164 1.66 14.22 18.74
CA GLY A 164 2.95 14.48 18.12
C GLY A 164 3.53 13.27 17.37
N GLN A 165 2.67 12.51 16.68
CA GLN A 165 3.07 11.31 15.92
C GLN A 165 3.56 10.16 16.81
N ARG A 166 3.23 10.17 18.11
CA ARG A 166 3.50 9.10 19.07
C ARG A 166 2.22 8.60 19.74
N CYS A 167 2.20 7.33 20.12
CA CYS A 167 1.12 6.73 20.88
C CYS A 167 1.34 6.92 22.38
N TRP A 168 0.32 7.40 23.09
CA TRP A 168 0.32 7.57 24.54
C TRP A 168 -0.71 6.67 25.24
N ASN A 169 -1.25 5.66 24.55
CA ASN A 169 -2.15 4.70 25.18
C ASN A 169 -1.31 3.66 25.94
N PRO A 170 -1.37 3.58 27.29
CA PRO A 170 -0.62 2.61 28.07
C PRO A 170 -1.05 1.15 27.79
N ALA A 171 -2.23 0.93 27.23
CA ALA A 171 -2.70 -0.39 26.78
C ALA A 171 -2.17 -0.76 25.38
N SER A 172 -1.52 0.15 24.66
CA SER A 172 -0.95 -0.11 23.34
C SER A 172 0.45 -0.69 23.46
N ALA A 173 0.74 -1.73 22.68
CA ALA A 173 2.10 -2.24 22.49
C ALA A 173 3.07 -1.18 21.91
N LEU A 174 2.55 -0.09 21.35
CA LEU A 174 3.32 1.03 20.78
C LEU A 174 3.40 2.23 21.73
N TYR A 175 3.10 2.07 23.02
CA TYR A 175 3.22 3.14 24.02
C TYR A 175 4.61 3.80 23.98
N GLY A 176 4.64 5.12 23.76
CA GLY A 176 5.86 5.92 23.65
C GLY A 176 6.56 5.87 22.29
N PHE A 177 6.15 4.99 21.37
CA PHE A 177 6.73 4.87 20.03
C PHE A 177 6.07 5.79 19.01
N LYS A 178 6.79 6.06 17.91
CA LYS A 178 6.24 6.77 16.75
C LYS A 178 5.25 5.86 16.01
N VAL A 179 4.11 6.42 15.63
CA VAL A 179 3.03 5.70 14.94
C VAL A 179 2.62 6.45 13.67
N THR A 180 2.32 5.70 12.61
CA THR A 180 1.78 6.25 11.36
C THR A 180 0.31 6.64 11.58
N LEU A 181 -0.15 7.73 10.95
CA LEU A 181 -1.51 8.22 11.17
C LEU A 181 -2.57 7.30 10.55
N GLU A 182 -2.16 6.49 9.58
CA GLU A 182 -2.97 5.53 8.84
C GLU A 182 -2.93 4.12 9.46
N GLY A 183 -2.08 3.89 10.47
CA GLY A 183 -1.91 2.58 11.10
C GLY A 183 -3.14 2.16 11.92
N TYR A 184 -3.60 0.92 11.72
CA TYR A 184 -4.68 0.33 12.51
C TYR A 184 -4.29 0.20 13.98
N CYS A 185 -5.20 0.57 14.89
CA CYS A 185 -4.96 0.54 16.33
C CYS A 185 -5.96 -0.39 17.04
N PRO A 186 -5.54 -1.53 17.59
CA PRO A 186 -6.45 -2.48 18.26
C PRO A 186 -7.01 -1.98 19.61
N VAL A 187 -6.40 -0.95 20.20
CA VAL A 187 -6.86 -0.27 21.43
C VAL A 187 -7.28 1.17 21.13
N PHE A 188 -7.96 1.36 20.00
CA PHE A 188 -8.43 2.65 19.55
C PHE A 188 -9.53 3.21 20.45
N GLU A 189 -9.42 4.48 20.81
CA GLU A 189 -10.51 5.22 21.42
C GLU A 189 -10.68 6.56 20.71
N ARG A 190 -11.92 6.88 20.39
CA ARG A 190 -12.29 8.05 19.61
C ARG A 190 -12.35 9.30 20.49
N ILE A 191 -11.94 10.43 19.92
CA ILE A 191 -12.30 11.75 20.46
C ILE A 191 -13.81 11.93 20.25
N GLU A 192 -14.58 11.83 21.33
CA GLU A 192 -15.98 12.25 21.32
C GLU A 192 -16.04 13.74 20.97
N PRO A 193 -16.84 14.15 19.98
CA PRO A 193 -17.04 15.57 19.73
C PRO A 193 -17.73 16.17 20.96
N LEU A 194 -17.10 17.17 21.57
CA LEU A 194 -17.77 18.05 22.53
C LEU A 194 -19.01 18.65 21.86
N GLU A 195 -20.19 18.44 22.45
CA GLU A 195 -21.44 19.13 22.09
C GLU A 195 -21.31 20.65 22.23
#